data_AF-A0A9D8ZMF2-F1
#
_entry.id   AF-A0A9D8ZMF2-F1
#
_cell.length_a   1.000
_cell.length_b   1.000
_cell.length_c   1.000
_cell.angle_alpha   90.00
_cell.angle_beta   90.00
_cell.angle_gamma   90.00
#
_symmetry.space_group_name_H-M   'P 1'
#
loop_
_entity.id
_entity.type
_entity.pdbx_description
1 polymer ?
#
loop_
_entity_poly.entity_id
_entity_poly.type
_entity_poly.pdbx_seq_one_letter_code
_entity_poly.pdbx_strand_id
1 'polypeptide(L)'
;MAFNPNNLSLAATFSNSRQIPSFFKEPLDKISSSIGEMVWAWNYCHSALHRLFASVVNPQNLAIGFSIWHAIQNDSTQRDMLLKAARAELHNDKKLLKQVEWIHERLTKLAVKRNDVIHLATAVQVSTAKLIPDPISNRPNRVRRLSGEEILSDIHLLRGDLVVMANYIMAIHGKISFDQNAPTPRKPRLKSIPAVQRKLKKPANTRKKPTKK
;
A
#
# COMPACT_ATOMS: atom_id res chain seq x y z
N MET A 1 -26.42 -19.07 -23.19
CA MET A 1 -26.18 -20.30 -22.41
C MET A 1 -27.32 -20.46 -21.43
N ALA A 2 -28.07 -21.55 -21.52
CA ALA A 2 -29.20 -21.83 -20.63
C ALA A 2 -28.69 -22.34 -19.26
N PHE A 3 -29.28 -21.83 -18.18
CA PHE A 3 -29.00 -22.24 -16.81
C PHE A 3 -29.48 -23.69 -16.60
N ASN A 4 -28.58 -24.63 -16.28
CA ASN A 4 -28.95 -26.02 -16.02
C ASN A 4 -29.39 -26.19 -14.55
N PRO A 5 -30.70 -26.44 -14.28
CA PRO A 5 -31.21 -26.56 -12.91
C PRO A 5 -30.66 -27.77 -12.14
N ASN A 6 -30.05 -28.76 -12.82
CA ASN A 6 -29.42 -29.90 -12.14
C ASN A 6 -28.14 -29.54 -11.37
N ASN A 7 -27.58 -28.34 -11.57
CA ASN A 7 -26.46 -27.85 -10.76
C ASN A 7 -26.88 -27.28 -9.38
N LEU A 8 -28.18 -27.14 -9.10
CA LEU A 8 -28.67 -26.68 -7.78
C LEU A 8 -28.66 -27.78 -6.71
N SER A 9 -28.51 -29.06 -7.10
CA SER A 9 -28.37 -30.20 -6.16
C SER A 9 -27.05 -30.17 -5.37
N LEU A 10 -26.10 -29.32 -5.74
CA LEU A 10 -24.86 -29.08 -4.98
C LEU A 10 -25.06 -28.21 -3.73
N ALA A 11 -26.25 -27.62 -3.54
CA ALA A 11 -26.53 -26.74 -2.41
C ALA A 11 -26.83 -27.48 -1.08
N ALA A 12 -26.90 -28.81 -1.05
CA ALA A 12 -27.63 -29.52 0.00
C ALA A 12 -26.80 -30.35 0.99
N THR A 13 -25.47 -30.21 1.05
CA THR A 13 -24.70 -30.65 2.21
C THR A 13 -23.48 -29.75 2.39
N PHE A 14 -23.69 -28.59 3.04
CA PHE A 14 -22.60 -27.91 3.72
C PHE A 14 -22.11 -28.84 4.85
N SER A 15 -21.22 -29.75 4.50
CA SER A 15 -20.44 -30.52 5.45
C SER A 15 -19.70 -29.51 6.34
N ASN A 16 -19.74 -29.69 7.65
CA ASN A 16 -18.95 -28.93 8.64
C ASN A 16 -17.43 -29.21 8.52
N SER A 17 -16.94 -29.45 7.30
CA SER A 17 -15.54 -29.63 7.02
C SER A 17 -14.78 -28.33 7.30
N ARG A 18 -13.65 -28.45 7.97
CA ARG A 18 -12.70 -27.34 8.16
C ARG A 18 -11.91 -27.02 6.88
N GLN A 19 -12.11 -27.79 5.81
CA GLN A 19 -11.40 -27.62 4.55
C GLN A 19 -12.16 -26.69 3.61
N ILE A 20 -11.41 -25.82 2.92
CA ILE A 20 -11.92 -25.03 1.81
C ILE A 20 -12.36 -25.98 0.69
N PRO A 21 -13.61 -25.88 0.19
CA PRO A 21 -14.08 -26.65 -0.96
C PRO A 21 -13.11 -26.59 -2.15
N SER A 22 -12.86 -27.73 -2.80
CA SER A 22 -11.83 -27.86 -3.85
C SER A 22 -12.01 -26.87 -5.00
N PHE A 23 -13.25 -26.57 -5.39
CA PHE A 23 -13.55 -25.60 -6.46
C PHE A 23 -13.17 -24.15 -6.11
N PHE A 24 -12.96 -23.83 -4.83
CA PHE A 24 -12.45 -22.52 -4.41
C PHE A 24 -10.93 -22.47 -4.28
N LYS A 25 -10.24 -23.62 -4.19
CA LYS A 25 -8.81 -23.66 -3.86
C LYS A 25 -7.96 -22.92 -4.87
N GLU A 26 -8.04 -23.26 -6.16
CA GLU A 26 -7.17 -22.66 -7.17
C GLU A 26 -7.26 -21.11 -7.24
N PRO A 27 -8.46 -20.49 -7.32
CA PRO A 27 -8.52 -19.03 -7.34
C PRO A 27 -8.08 -18.41 -6.01
N LEU A 28 -8.36 -19.07 -4.86
CA LEU A 28 -7.92 -18.61 -3.55
C LEU A 28 -6.40 -18.69 -3.37
N ASP A 29 -5.74 -19.74 -3.87
CA ASP A 29 -4.31 -19.93 -3.72
C ASP A 29 -3.53 -18.80 -4.41
N LYS A 30 -3.93 -18.44 -5.64
CA LYS A 30 -3.28 -17.36 -6.41
C LYS A 30 -3.38 -16.01 -5.70
N ILE A 31 -4.58 -15.64 -5.24
CA ILE A 31 -4.77 -14.36 -4.54
C ILE A 31 -4.13 -14.36 -3.15
N SER A 32 -4.22 -15.47 -2.41
CA SER A 32 -3.65 -15.59 -1.05
C SER A 32 -2.14 -15.51 -1.06
N SER A 33 -1.48 -16.17 -2.02
CA SER A 33 -0.03 -16.07 -2.21
C SER A 33 0.38 -14.62 -2.51
N SER A 34 -0.31 -13.97 -3.46
CA SER A 34 -0.02 -12.58 -3.84
C SER A 34 -0.21 -11.60 -2.66
N ILE A 35 -1.26 -11.79 -1.85
CA ILE A 35 -1.50 -11.00 -0.64
C ILE A 35 -0.39 -11.26 0.39
N GLY A 36 0.00 -12.53 0.61
CA GLY A 36 1.06 -12.91 1.55
C GLY A 36 2.39 -12.23 1.22
N GLU A 37 2.80 -12.24 -0.05
CA GLU A 37 4.01 -11.55 -0.50
C GLU A 37 3.91 -10.03 -0.33
N MET A 38 2.76 -9.43 -0.61
CA MET A 38 2.53 -8.00 -0.39
C MET A 38 2.61 -7.65 1.11
N VAL A 39 2.06 -8.49 1.99
CA VAL A 39 2.13 -8.29 3.45
C VAL A 39 3.57 -8.39 3.93
N TRP A 40 4.33 -9.37 3.44
CA TRP A 40 5.76 -9.47 3.71
C TRP A 40 6.50 -8.19 3.28
N ALA A 41 6.23 -7.67 2.07
CA ALA A 41 6.84 -6.45 1.58
C ALA A 41 6.47 -5.21 2.42
N TRP A 42 5.22 -5.14 2.92
CA TRP A 42 4.79 -4.10 3.85
C TRP A 42 5.59 -4.16 5.16
N ASN A 43 5.76 -5.36 5.72
CA ASN A 43 6.54 -5.57 6.95
C ASN A 43 8.02 -5.26 6.76
N TYR A 44 8.60 -5.62 5.62
CA TYR A 44 9.97 -5.23 5.26
C TYR A 44 10.13 -3.70 5.21
N CYS A 45 9.15 -3.01 4.62
CA CYS A 45 9.13 -1.54 4.59
C CYS A 45 8.98 -0.93 5.99
N HIS A 46 8.13 -1.49 6.85
CA HIS A 46 7.97 -1.05 8.24
C HIS A 46 9.24 -1.27 9.07
N SER A 47 9.94 -2.39 8.86
CA SER A 47 11.25 -2.64 9.49
C SER A 47 12.29 -1.59 9.07
N ALA A 48 12.29 -1.16 7.81
CA ALA A 48 13.14 -0.06 7.35
C ALA A 48 12.76 1.28 8.01
N LEU A 49 11.46 1.59 8.16
CA LEU A 49 11.00 2.79 8.85
C LEU A 49 11.45 2.84 10.32
N HIS A 50 11.36 1.71 11.01
CA HIS A 50 11.80 1.56 12.38
C HIS A 50 13.29 1.93 12.55
N ARG A 51 14.15 1.47 11.62
CA ARG A 51 15.58 1.81 11.58
C ARG A 51 15.81 3.29 11.29
N LEU A 52 15.08 3.84 10.32
CA LEU A 52 15.17 5.27 10.01
C LEU A 52 14.75 6.13 11.22
N PHE A 53 13.68 5.76 11.92
CA PHE A 53 13.22 6.46 13.11
C PHE A 53 14.26 6.49 14.22
N ALA A 54 14.88 5.35 14.52
CA ALA A 54 15.90 5.30 15.56
C ALA A 54 17.10 6.19 15.25
N SER A 55 17.54 6.21 13.98
CA SER A 55 18.64 7.08 13.55
C SER A 55 18.29 8.57 13.56
N VAL A 56 17.01 8.91 13.36
CA VAL A 56 16.54 10.30 13.45
C VAL A 56 16.50 10.77 14.90
N VAL A 57 15.96 9.96 15.81
CA VAL A 57 15.73 10.36 17.22
C VAL A 57 17.01 10.35 18.04
N ASN A 58 17.83 9.32 17.92
CA ASN A 58 19.06 9.20 18.70
C ASN A 58 20.10 8.37 17.93
N PRO A 59 20.87 9.00 17.03
CA PRO A 59 21.86 8.28 16.23
C PRO A 59 22.99 7.66 17.06
N GLN A 60 23.24 8.14 18.29
CA GLN A 60 24.25 7.59 19.20
C GLN A 60 23.76 6.34 19.95
N ASN A 61 22.44 6.21 20.15
CA ASN A 61 21.84 5.07 20.85
C ASN A 61 20.51 4.66 20.20
N LEU A 62 20.61 3.82 19.17
CA LEU A 62 19.46 3.35 18.40
C LEU A 62 18.44 2.57 19.26
N ALA A 63 18.86 1.95 20.37
CA ALA A 63 17.97 1.17 21.24
C ALA A 63 16.86 2.02 21.86
N ILE A 64 17.13 3.31 22.14
CA ILE A 64 16.11 4.25 22.63
C ILE A 64 15.04 4.46 21.57
N GLY A 65 15.45 4.75 20.33
CA GLY A 65 14.54 4.93 19.21
C GLY A 65 13.71 3.66 18.93
N PHE A 66 14.33 2.48 19.04
CA PHE A 66 13.63 1.22 18.88
C PHE A 66 12.56 0.99 19.96
N SER A 67 12.91 1.27 21.22
CA SER A 67 11.97 1.15 22.35
C SER A 67 10.77 2.08 22.17
N ILE A 68 11.00 3.33 21.76
CA ILE A 68 9.93 4.30 21.49
C ILE A 68 9.03 3.82 20.33
N TRP A 69 9.62 3.30 19.25
CA TRP A 69 8.86 2.82 18.10
C TRP A 69 7.89 1.70 18.47
N HIS A 70 8.37 0.72 19.25
CA HIS A 70 7.57 -0.43 19.69
C HIS A 70 6.53 -0.11 20.76
N ALA A 71 6.62 1.04 21.44
CA ALA A 71 5.59 1.49 22.38
C ALA A 71 4.26 1.85 21.68
N ILE A 72 4.28 2.11 20.37
CA ILE A 72 3.11 2.47 19.57
C ILE A 72 2.75 1.29 18.65
N GLN A 73 1.51 0.80 18.71
CA GLN A 73 1.03 -0.34 17.92
C GLN A 73 0.30 0.05 16.63
N ASN A 74 0.18 1.34 16.34
CA ASN A 74 -0.51 1.85 15.16
C ASN A 74 0.49 2.33 14.09
N ASP A 75 0.51 1.64 12.95
CA ASP A 75 1.38 1.97 11.81
C ASP A 75 1.27 3.43 11.34
N SER A 76 0.06 4.01 11.37
CA SER A 76 -0.14 5.41 10.96
C SER A 76 0.48 6.37 11.96
N THR A 77 0.22 6.15 13.25
CA THR A 77 0.80 6.96 14.32
C THR A 77 2.33 6.86 14.33
N GLN A 78 2.90 5.67 14.09
CA GLN A 78 4.35 5.49 13.96
C GLN A 78 4.95 6.33 12.81
N ARG A 79 4.29 6.36 11.64
CA ARG A 79 4.73 7.22 10.52
C ARG A 79 4.64 8.70 10.87
N ASP A 80 3.56 9.13 11.51
CA ASP A 80 3.39 10.53 11.93
C ASP A 80 4.44 10.92 12.99
N MET A 81 4.75 10.01 13.92
CA MET A 81 5.81 10.19 14.90
C MET A 81 7.18 10.36 14.23
N LEU A 82 7.52 9.54 13.23
CA LEU A 82 8.74 9.73 12.44
C LEU A 82 8.79 11.10 11.77
N LEU A 83 7.69 11.54 11.15
CA LEU A 83 7.63 12.85 10.50
C LEU A 83 7.88 13.99 11.51
N LYS A 84 7.30 13.89 12.71
CA LYS A 84 7.48 14.89 13.78
C LYS A 84 8.91 14.89 14.31
N ALA A 85 9.48 13.73 14.60
CA ALA A 85 10.87 13.59 15.01
C ALA A 85 11.82 14.16 13.93
N ALA A 86 11.61 13.83 12.66
CA ALA A 86 12.43 14.35 11.57
C ALA A 86 12.34 15.88 11.46
N ARG A 87 11.17 16.48 11.67
CA ARG A 87 11.03 17.95 11.67
C ARG A 87 11.76 18.62 12.82
N ALA A 88 11.83 17.97 13.99
CA ALA A 88 12.57 18.46 15.13
C ALA A 88 14.08 18.31 14.94
N GLU A 89 14.55 17.12 14.54
CA GLU A 89 15.98 16.80 14.52
C GLU A 89 16.68 17.21 13.22
N LEU A 90 15.98 17.19 12.07
CA LEU A 90 16.57 17.48 10.75
C LEU A 90 16.27 18.90 10.25
N HIS A 91 15.88 19.84 11.13
CA HIS A 91 15.50 21.20 10.74
C HIS A 91 16.63 21.97 10.02
N ASN A 92 17.89 21.68 10.37
CA ASN A 92 19.08 22.25 9.71
C ASN A 92 19.43 21.54 8.39
N ASP A 93 19.12 20.26 8.24
CA ASP A 93 19.27 19.52 6.97
C ASP A 93 17.93 19.45 6.21
N LYS A 94 17.60 20.56 5.56
CA LYS A 94 16.39 20.70 4.73
C LYS A 94 16.32 19.67 3.60
N LYS A 95 17.46 19.11 3.15
CA LYS A 95 17.48 18.14 2.05
C LYS A 95 17.05 16.76 2.52
N LEU A 96 17.57 16.31 3.68
CA LEU A 96 17.16 15.07 4.33
C LEU A 96 15.72 15.15 4.84
N LEU A 97 15.33 16.26 5.47
CA LEU A 97 13.95 16.48 5.91
C LEU A 97 12.97 16.29 4.75
N LYS A 98 13.22 16.89 3.59
CA LYS A 98 12.41 16.72 2.37
C LYS A 98 12.38 15.28 1.83
N GLN A 99 13.34 14.42 2.18
CA GLN A 99 13.25 13.00 1.85
C GLN A 99 12.28 12.30 2.81
N VAL A 100 12.39 12.54 4.12
CA VAL A 100 11.50 11.93 5.13
C VAL A 100 10.04 12.36 4.92
N GLU A 101 9.80 13.63 4.61
CA GLU A 101 8.45 14.11 4.27
C GLU A 101 7.89 13.40 3.04
N TRP A 102 8.73 13.17 2.03
CA TRP A 102 8.33 12.43 0.84
C TRP A 102 8.07 10.95 1.17
N ILE A 103 8.87 10.33 2.03
CA ILE A 103 8.65 8.96 2.52
C ILE A 103 7.28 8.84 3.18
N HIS A 104 6.98 9.74 4.11
CA HIS A 104 5.69 9.80 4.82
C HIS A 104 4.51 9.93 3.86
N GLU A 105 4.57 10.88 2.92
CA GLU A 105 3.50 11.13 1.95
C GLU A 105 3.22 9.89 1.08
N ARG A 106 4.29 9.23 0.61
CA ARG A 106 4.15 8.06 -0.28
C ARG A 106 3.64 6.84 0.46
N LEU A 107 4.16 6.55 1.65
CA LEU A 107 3.69 5.42 2.44
C LEU A 107 2.26 5.60 2.91
N THR A 108 1.81 6.83 3.19
CA THR A 108 0.40 7.09 3.48
C THR A 108 -0.51 6.67 2.32
N LYS A 109 -0.09 6.92 1.07
CA LYS A 109 -0.83 6.50 -0.11
C LYS A 109 -0.76 4.98 -0.36
N LEU A 110 0.42 4.37 -0.14
CA LEU A 110 0.57 2.91 -0.26
C LEU A 110 -0.24 2.17 0.82
N ALA A 111 -0.31 2.72 2.04
CA ALA A 111 -1.10 2.16 3.14
C ALA A 111 -2.59 2.05 2.79
N VAL A 112 -3.16 3.05 2.09
CA VAL A 112 -4.55 3.00 1.62
C VAL A 112 -4.76 1.82 0.66
N LYS A 113 -3.85 1.65 -0.31
CA LYS A 113 -3.92 0.54 -1.27
C LYS A 113 -3.75 -0.82 -0.59
N ARG A 114 -2.79 -0.94 0.33
CA ARG A 114 -2.60 -2.14 1.14
C ARG A 114 -3.83 -2.47 1.97
N ASN A 115 -4.46 -1.49 2.60
CA ASN A 115 -5.69 -1.69 3.37
C ASN A 115 -6.87 -2.09 2.49
N ASP A 116 -6.93 -1.61 1.24
CA ASP A 116 -7.94 -2.07 0.29
C ASP A 116 -7.76 -3.56 -0.04
N VAL A 117 -6.53 -4.00 -0.28
CA VAL A 117 -6.20 -5.40 -0.60
C VAL A 117 -6.44 -6.32 0.59
N ILE A 118 -5.89 -6.01 1.77
CA ILE A 118 -5.97 -6.89 2.96
C ILE A 118 -7.41 -7.04 3.46
N HIS A 119 -8.22 -5.98 3.36
CA HIS A 119 -9.62 -6.00 3.80
C HIS A 119 -10.60 -6.28 2.67
N LEU A 120 -10.15 -6.83 1.55
CA LEU A 120 -11.04 -7.21 0.47
C LEU A 120 -11.82 -8.47 0.86
N ALA A 121 -13.12 -8.31 1.12
CA ALA A 121 -14.02 -9.46 1.13
C ALA A 121 -14.22 -9.94 -0.31
N THR A 122 -14.10 -11.24 -0.56
CA THR A 122 -14.30 -11.82 -1.89
C THR A 122 -15.51 -12.75 -1.90
N ALA A 123 -16.21 -12.76 -3.03
CA ALA A 123 -17.21 -13.74 -3.38
C ALA A 123 -16.73 -14.54 -4.59
N VAL A 124 -17.26 -15.74 -4.76
CA VAL A 124 -16.93 -16.57 -5.93
C VAL A 124 -18.11 -16.53 -6.87
N GLN A 125 -17.87 -16.03 -8.07
CA GLN A 125 -18.88 -16.00 -9.12
C GLN A 125 -19.08 -17.43 -9.65
N VAL A 126 -20.19 -18.06 -9.27
CA VAL A 126 -20.49 -19.47 -9.58
C VAL A 126 -20.41 -19.77 -11.08
N SER A 127 -20.83 -18.85 -11.94
CA SER A 127 -20.84 -19.06 -13.41
C SER A 127 -19.45 -19.10 -14.04
N THR A 128 -18.44 -18.49 -13.42
CA THR A 128 -17.09 -18.36 -13.99
C THR A 128 -16.00 -18.96 -13.10
N ALA A 129 -16.36 -19.41 -11.89
CA ALA A 129 -15.44 -19.76 -10.81
C ALA A 129 -14.39 -18.68 -10.50
N LYS A 130 -14.63 -17.42 -10.88
CA LYS A 130 -13.73 -16.30 -10.59
C LYS A 130 -14.01 -15.73 -9.19
N LEU A 131 -12.94 -15.37 -8.47
CA LEU A 131 -13.06 -14.51 -7.29
C LEU A 131 -13.33 -13.09 -7.74
N ILE A 132 -14.36 -12.49 -7.17
CA ILE A 132 -14.73 -11.09 -7.38
C ILE A 132 -14.82 -10.38 -6.01
N PRO A 133 -14.58 -9.06 -5.95
CA PRO A 133 -14.93 -8.29 -4.76
C PRO A 133 -16.40 -8.49 -4.40
N ASP A 134 -16.68 -8.83 -3.13
CA ASP A 134 -18.06 -8.92 -2.65
C ASP A 134 -18.66 -7.50 -2.56
N PRO A 135 -19.68 -7.16 -3.36
CA PRO A 135 -20.27 -5.82 -3.34
C PRO A 135 -21.04 -5.51 -2.05
N ILE A 136 -21.44 -6.53 -1.28
CA ILE A 136 -22.22 -6.36 -0.05
C ILE A 136 -21.29 -6.11 1.14
N SER A 137 -20.24 -6.91 1.28
CA SER A 137 -19.33 -6.83 2.43
C SER A 137 -18.25 -5.75 2.30
N ASN A 138 -18.08 -5.14 1.12
CA ASN A 138 -17.07 -4.09 0.90
C ASN A 138 -17.70 -2.69 0.77
N ARG A 139 -16.89 -1.66 1.08
CA ARG A 139 -17.25 -0.27 0.80
C ARG A 139 -17.33 -0.04 -0.73
N PRO A 140 -18.31 0.73 -1.25
CA PRO A 140 -18.46 0.96 -2.69
C PRO A 140 -17.20 1.49 -3.39
N ASN A 141 -16.47 2.38 -2.72
CA ASN A 141 -15.22 2.92 -3.24
C ASN A 141 -14.09 1.88 -3.37
N ARG A 142 -14.04 0.88 -2.48
CA ARG A 142 -13.08 -0.23 -2.55
C ARG A 142 -13.47 -1.17 -3.69
N VAL A 143 -14.75 -1.54 -3.76
CA VAL A 143 -15.29 -2.35 -4.87
C VAL A 143 -14.90 -1.70 -6.19
N ARG A 144 -15.22 -0.41 -6.41
CA ARG A 144 -14.86 0.29 -7.65
C ARG A 144 -13.35 0.28 -7.97
N ARG A 145 -12.48 0.35 -6.96
CA ARG A 145 -11.02 0.33 -7.17
C ARG A 145 -10.48 -1.07 -7.49
N LEU A 146 -11.12 -2.12 -6.96
CA LEU A 146 -10.67 -3.50 -7.08
C LEU A 146 -11.53 -4.32 -8.07
N SER A 147 -12.59 -3.73 -8.62
CA SER A 147 -13.44 -4.32 -9.65
C SER A 147 -12.72 -4.26 -10.98
N GLY A 148 -12.14 -5.37 -11.39
CA GLY A 148 -11.45 -5.51 -12.66
C GLY A 148 -10.66 -6.81 -12.71
N GLU A 149 -10.24 -7.20 -13.91
CA GLU A 149 -9.42 -8.41 -14.10
C GLU A 149 -7.96 -8.22 -13.62
N GLU A 150 -7.62 -7.03 -13.14
CA GLU A 150 -6.23 -6.61 -12.86
C GLU A 150 -5.84 -6.67 -11.38
N ILE A 151 -6.65 -7.23 -10.48
CA ILE A 151 -6.35 -7.17 -9.04
C ILE A 151 -4.98 -7.78 -8.68
N LEU A 152 -4.61 -8.90 -9.32
CA LEU A 152 -3.31 -9.52 -9.12
C LEU A 152 -2.17 -8.64 -9.63
N SER A 153 -2.38 -7.93 -10.74
CA SER A 153 -1.43 -6.95 -11.27
C SER A 153 -1.24 -5.78 -10.30
N ASP A 154 -2.33 -5.26 -9.74
CA ASP A 154 -2.30 -4.19 -8.74
C ASP A 154 -1.55 -4.60 -7.47
N ILE A 155 -1.80 -5.81 -6.97
CA ILE A 155 -1.08 -6.36 -5.81
C ILE A 155 0.41 -6.50 -6.12
N HIS A 156 0.75 -7.00 -7.32
CA HIS A 156 2.14 -7.16 -7.76
C HIS A 156 2.88 -5.81 -7.84
N LEU A 157 2.24 -4.78 -8.42
CA LEU A 157 2.79 -3.44 -8.49
C LEU A 157 2.98 -2.82 -7.10
N LEU A 158 2.00 -3.00 -6.21
CA LEU A 158 2.07 -2.53 -4.83
C LEU A 158 3.22 -3.20 -4.07
N ARG A 159 3.34 -4.53 -4.17
CA ARG A 159 4.46 -5.31 -3.59
C ARG A 159 5.81 -4.77 -4.06
N GLY A 160 5.98 -4.58 -5.37
CA GLY A 160 7.23 -4.05 -5.94
C GLY A 160 7.56 -2.65 -5.42
N ASP A 161 6.56 -1.77 -5.36
CA ASP A 161 6.73 -0.42 -4.81
C ASP A 161 7.14 -0.43 -3.34
N LEU A 162 6.58 -1.33 -2.52
CA LEU A 162 6.93 -1.47 -1.11
C LEU A 162 8.38 -1.92 -0.90
N VAL A 163 8.87 -2.88 -1.70
CA VAL A 163 10.27 -3.33 -1.66
C VAL A 163 11.22 -2.18 -2.05
N VAL A 164 10.92 -1.48 -3.15
CA VAL A 164 11.73 -0.35 -3.59
C VAL A 164 11.72 0.78 -2.55
N MET A 165 10.58 1.01 -1.90
CA MET A 165 10.44 1.99 -0.83
C MET A 165 11.27 1.62 0.39
N ALA A 166 11.27 0.35 0.80
CA ALA A 166 12.08 -0.15 1.91
C ALA A 166 13.58 0.06 1.65
N ASN A 167 14.06 -0.28 0.45
CA ASN A 167 15.46 -0.09 0.07
C ASN A 167 15.85 1.40 0.06
N TYR A 168 14.95 2.26 -0.43
CA TYR A 168 15.16 3.70 -0.40
C TYR A 168 15.24 4.26 1.04
N ILE A 169 14.37 3.79 1.94
CA ILE A 169 14.39 4.15 3.36
C ILE A 169 15.71 3.71 4.01
N MET A 170 16.17 2.49 3.72
CA MET A 170 17.44 1.98 4.23
C MET A 170 18.64 2.81 3.76
N ALA A 171 18.63 3.31 2.52
CA ALA A 171 19.67 4.21 2.02
C ALA A 171 19.67 5.55 2.75
N ILE A 172 18.50 6.11 3.10
CA ILE A 172 18.39 7.32 3.93
C ILE A 172 18.88 7.06 5.35
N HIS A 173 18.48 5.93 5.96
CA HIS A 173 18.97 5.49 7.27
C HIS A 173 20.51 5.37 7.28
N GLY A 174 21.09 4.76 6.25
CA GLY A 174 22.54 4.61 6.14
C GLY A 174 23.27 5.95 6.03
N LYS A 175 22.72 6.90 5.28
CA LYS A 175 23.26 8.27 5.20
C LYS A 175 23.22 8.99 6.56
N ILE A 176 22.15 8.83 7.33
CA ILE A 176 22.04 9.47 8.66
C ILE A 176 23.00 8.82 9.66
N SER A 177 23.12 7.49 9.62
CA SER A 177 23.81 6.70 10.67
C SER A 177 25.30 6.50 10.42
N PHE A 178 25.74 6.45 9.16
CA PHE A 178 27.08 5.98 8.81
C PHE A 178 27.88 6.98 7.98
N ASP A 179 27.26 7.67 7.02
CA ASP A 179 27.96 8.62 6.16
C ASP A 179 27.07 9.82 5.79
N GLN A 180 27.23 10.91 6.54
CA GLN A 180 26.52 12.16 6.31
C GLN A 180 26.95 12.88 5.03
N ASN A 181 28.08 12.50 4.42
CA ASN A 181 28.58 13.07 3.18
C ASN A 181 28.11 12.27 1.94
N ALA A 182 27.63 11.04 2.12
CA ALA A 182 27.11 10.21 1.04
C ALA A 182 26.06 10.96 0.18
N PRO A 183 26.04 10.77 -1.14
CA PRO A 183 25.04 11.41 -1.98
C PRO A 183 23.62 10.98 -1.58
N THR A 184 22.70 11.94 -1.53
CA THR A 184 21.28 11.63 -1.25
C THR A 184 20.72 10.71 -2.33
N PRO A 185 20.14 9.55 -1.99
CA PRO A 185 19.61 8.62 -2.98
C PRO A 185 18.47 9.27 -3.78
N ARG A 186 18.36 8.91 -5.05
CA ARG A 186 17.28 9.38 -5.92
C ARG A 186 15.95 8.76 -5.49
N LYS A 187 14.90 9.59 -5.41
CA LYS A 187 13.53 9.14 -5.11
C LYS A 187 13.05 8.12 -6.16
N PRO A 188 12.59 6.92 -5.75
CA PRO A 188 12.11 5.94 -6.70
C PRO A 188 10.78 6.35 -7.32
N ARG A 189 10.51 5.83 -8.53
CA ARG A 189 9.22 5.99 -9.20
C ARG A 189 8.31 4.83 -8.79
N LEU A 190 7.29 5.15 -8.00
CA LEU A 190 6.27 4.19 -7.57
C LEU A 190 5.24 3.99 -8.69
N LYS A 191 5.00 2.73 -9.10
CA LYS A 191 4.11 2.37 -10.21
C LYS A 191 2.65 2.20 -9.77
N SER A 192 2.43 1.72 -8.55
CA SER A 192 1.09 1.47 -7.99
C SER A 192 0.34 2.74 -7.63
N ILE A 193 1.05 3.84 -7.36
CA ILE A 193 0.44 5.17 -7.16
C ILE A 193 0.64 5.94 -8.46
N PRO A 194 -0.41 6.13 -9.28
CA PRO A 194 -0.28 6.96 -10.48
C PRO A 194 0.27 8.32 -10.05
N ALA A 195 1.30 8.78 -10.77
CA ALA A 195 1.87 10.11 -10.54
C ALA A 195 0.69 11.08 -10.53
N VAL A 196 0.37 11.63 -9.35
CA VAL A 196 -0.78 12.53 -9.08
C VAL A 196 -1.04 13.27 -10.35
N GLN A 197 -2.14 12.89 -11.02
CA GLN A 197 -2.50 13.28 -12.39
C GLN A 197 -1.89 14.64 -12.66
N ARG A 198 -0.78 14.62 -13.42
CA ARG A 198 0.06 15.75 -13.78
C ARG A 198 -0.86 16.84 -14.28
N LYS A 199 -1.33 17.68 -13.35
CA LYS A 199 -2.54 18.53 -13.42
C LYS A 199 -3.45 18.13 -14.59
N LEU A 200 -4.60 17.47 -14.36
CA LEU A 200 -5.72 17.58 -15.31
C LEU A 200 -5.73 19.06 -15.72
N LYS A 201 -5.26 19.36 -16.94
CA LYS A 201 -5.19 20.73 -17.42
C LYS A 201 -6.63 21.17 -17.27
N LYS A 202 -6.92 22.07 -16.33
CA LYS A 202 -8.25 22.67 -16.25
C LYS A 202 -8.54 23.06 -17.70
N PRO A 203 -9.60 22.52 -18.34
CA PRO A 203 -9.91 22.89 -19.71
C PRO A 203 -9.87 24.41 -19.73
N ALA A 204 -9.00 24.96 -20.58
CA ALA A 204 -8.81 26.39 -20.66
C ALA A 204 -10.20 26.99 -20.79
N ASN A 205 -10.64 27.71 -19.76
CA ASN A 205 -11.98 28.25 -19.70
C ASN A 205 -11.99 29.37 -20.76
N THR A 206 -12.28 29.00 -22.01
CA THR A 206 -12.45 29.89 -23.15
C THR A 206 -13.76 30.63 -22.93
N ARG A 207 -13.71 31.56 -21.97
CA ARG A 207 -14.74 32.56 -21.75
C ARG A 207 -14.76 33.41 -23.01
N LYS A 208 -15.61 33.04 -23.99
CA LYS A 208 -15.93 33.88 -25.13
C LYS A 208 -16.41 35.22 -24.57
N LYS A 209 -15.67 36.30 -24.82
CA LYS A 209 -16.14 37.66 -24.54
C LYS A 209 -17.44 37.85 -25.34
N PRO A 210 -18.52 38.35 -24.73
CA PRO A 210 -19.70 38.74 -25.50
C PRO A 210 -19.32 39.94 -26.38
N THR A 211 -19.54 39.79 -27.68
CA THR A 211 -19.51 40.88 -28.65
C THR A 211 -20.65 41.83 -28.33
N LYS A 212 -20.33 43.09 -27.97
CA LYS A 212 -21.33 44.15 -27.90
C LYS A 212 -21.84 44.43 -29.32
N LYS A 213 -23.15 44.38 -29.51
CA LYS A 213 -23.85 45.01 -30.65
C LYS A 213 -24.24 46.43 -30.25
#